data_AF-A0A059U0E8-F1
#
_entry.id   AF-A0A059U0E8-F1
#
_cell.length_a   1.000
_cell.length_b   1.000
_cell.length_c   1.000
_cell.angle_alpha   90.00
_cell.angle_beta   90.00
_cell.angle_gamma   90.00
#
_symmetry.space_group_name_H-M   'P 1'
#
loop_
_entity.id
_entity.type
_entity.pdbx_description
1 polymer ?
#
loop_
_entity_poly.entity_id
_entity_poly.type
_entity_poly.pdbx_seq_one_letter_code
_entity_poly.pdbx_strand_id
1 'polypeptide(L)'
;MAGKLKEGAAPDRLAMSLYAPGMTVLHRAGLGGLACSLRHVERAWADGFLAGDEVPGGPWPGDEAPWDVTDRSVTLRFGEPEGAREFLRRLFALSFRLQGPLIDLPGQYGAVPPSLVVRAEIQAGLLLTFLQHGRTRKLSRDSQLVQVDPVGDGLSLVAVEYRPCTWYKHQDGWDDLTDAKTGALTRGTVEVIGPLNPGAVVRHVAFSAATRIEEPPGRALPLYFALVGCLALPVNRGVGVLVVPDVEDLRVFAHDRPLMTPRSARECRIGGAGDAALQAQVRLRSRGLIDQLGLPACHAARFRPTTWATQQKSRVETLLTPRREAHRYQPPEETEEERGLRLFEAALAVLPPRVRPRAEGEAHFWADSVARPLIADNLARGRRWYEGFHTLMTARGGGGGPLRHRLHDERGGLRAMTTDPDFLTDPERVLVRAVHEAIRNNLGRIYDETDRGRPVSPATRNRWKRFRERLRLSLVGARTADQCRNALCTLFGNAGTLKELQGGWQVLLPMLRDRGWPLARDLALLALASYARPEEETEATPVEGEGP
;
A
#
# COMPACT_ATOMS: atom_id res chain seq x y z
N MET A 1 -28.80 -37.27 39.15
CA MET A 1 -29.50 -36.80 37.94
C MET A 1 -29.20 -35.31 37.76
N ALA A 2 -28.22 -34.97 36.92
CA ALA A 2 -27.91 -33.59 36.60
C ALA A 2 -28.97 -33.08 35.61
N GLY A 3 -29.72 -32.06 36.00
CA GLY A 3 -30.72 -31.44 35.15
C GLY A 3 -30.09 -30.89 33.87
N LYS A 4 -30.62 -31.32 32.73
CA LYS A 4 -30.37 -30.65 31.44
C LYS A 4 -30.75 -29.18 31.60
N LEU A 5 -29.76 -28.30 31.57
CA LEU A 5 -29.96 -26.88 31.31
C LEU A 5 -30.78 -26.77 30.02
N LYS A 6 -31.96 -26.15 30.10
CA LYS A 6 -32.76 -25.81 28.92
C LYS A 6 -31.88 -24.98 27.99
N GLU A 7 -31.58 -25.52 26.81
CA GLU A 7 -30.91 -24.78 25.74
C GLU A 7 -31.72 -23.52 25.43
N GLY A 8 -31.10 -22.34 25.58
CA GLY A 8 -31.75 -21.08 25.25
C GLY A 8 -32.18 -21.02 23.78
N ALA A 9 -33.34 -20.39 23.52
CA ALA A 9 -33.83 -20.17 22.17
C ALA A 9 -32.74 -19.50 21.30
N ALA A 10 -32.67 -19.86 20.02
CA ALA A 10 -31.77 -19.19 19.08
C ALA A 10 -32.12 -17.68 19.01
N PRO A 11 -31.13 -16.80 18.85
CA PRO A 11 -31.38 -15.36 18.92
C PRO A 11 -32.10 -14.87 17.65
N ASP A 12 -33.01 -13.90 17.84
CA ASP A 12 -33.73 -13.16 16.79
C ASP A 12 -32.89 -12.04 16.14
N ARG A 13 -31.69 -11.79 16.69
CA ARG A 13 -30.81 -10.69 16.32
C ARG A 13 -29.34 -11.05 16.53
N LEU A 14 -28.45 -10.36 15.81
CA LEU A 14 -27.00 -10.46 15.99
C LEU A 14 -26.39 -9.08 16.20
N ALA A 15 -25.87 -8.83 17.40
CA ALA A 15 -25.17 -7.60 17.75
C ALA A 15 -23.65 -7.83 17.77
N MET A 16 -22.90 -6.95 17.12
CA MET A 16 -21.44 -7.01 16.99
C MET A 16 -20.86 -5.64 17.34
N SER A 17 -19.86 -5.60 18.22
CA SER A 17 -19.21 -4.36 18.68
C SER A 17 -17.73 -4.36 18.33
N LEU A 18 -17.19 -3.20 17.91
CA LEU A 18 -15.79 -3.00 17.53
C LEU A 18 -14.80 -3.47 18.61
N TYR A 19 -15.16 -3.28 19.88
CA TYR A 19 -14.30 -3.54 21.03
C TYR A 19 -14.77 -4.73 21.88
N ALA A 20 -15.62 -5.59 21.33
CA ALA A 20 -15.98 -6.84 21.99
C ALA A 20 -14.73 -7.73 22.22
N PRO A 21 -14.70 -8.53 23.29
CA PRO A 21 -13.59 -9.46 23.54
C PRO A 21 -13.32 -10.38 22.35
N GLY A 22 -12.06 -10.44 21.91
CA GLY A 22 -11.61 -11.21 20.74
C GLY A 22 -11.59 -10.44 19.41
N MET A 23 -12.09 -9.20 19.37
CA MET A 23 -12.05 -8.38 18.16
C MET A 23 -10.64 -7.85 17.88
N THR A 24 -9.96 -8.47 16.90
CA THR A 24 -8.68 -7.98 16.36
C THR A 24 -8.91 -6.84 15.37
N VAL A 25 -7.84 -6.14 14.96
CA VAL A 25 -7.93 -5.09 13.93
C VAL A 25 -8.59 -5.59 12.64
N LEU A 26 -8.32 -6.84 12.23
CA LEU A 26 -8.96 -7.42 11.05
C LEU A 26 -10.47 -7.61 11.24
N HIS A 27 -10.91 -8.01 12.44
CA HIS A 27 -12.34 -8.09 12.74
C HIS A 27 -13.00 -6.71 12.72
N ARG A 28 -12.33 -5.69 13.25
CA ARG A 28 -12.83 -4.30 13.23
C ARG A 28 -12.94 -3.75 11.81
N ALA A 29 -11.90 -3.95 11.00
CA ALA A 29 -11.94 -3.64 9.56
C ALA A 29 -13.09 -4.37 8.88
N GLY A 30 -13.30 -5.65 9.21
CA GLY A 30 -14.40 -6.45 8.70
C GLY A 30 -15.79 -5.98 9.12
N LEU A 31 -15.97 -5.59 10.38
CA LEU A 31 -17.21 -4.99 10.87
C LEU A 31 -17.47 -3.64 10.18
N GLY A 32 -16.42 -2.86 9.94
CA GLY A 32 -16.47 -1.67 9.09
C GLY A 32 -16.87 -1.99 7.64
N GLY A 33 -16.35 -3.07 7.07
CA GLY A 33 -16.75 -3.59 5.76
C GLY A 33 -18.22 -3.99 5.69
N LEU A 34 -18.76 -4.60 6.76
CA LEU A 34 -20.18 -4.90 6.89
C LEU A 34 -21.00 -3.61 6.91
N ALA A 35 -20.61 -2.62 7.72
CA ALA A 35 -21.27 -1.32 7.74
C ALA A 35 -21.26 -0.62 6.36
N CYS A 36 -20.16 -0.72 5.60
CA CYS A 36 -20.07 -0.21 4.23
C CYS A 36 -21.08 -0.90 3.30
N SER A 37 -21.19 -2.23 3.38
CA SER A 37 -22.12 -3.01 2.56
C SER A 37 -23.57 -2.71 2.92
N LEU A 38 -23.92 -2.61 4.21
CA LEU A 38 -25.27 -2.24 4.66
C LEU A 38 -25.67 -0.86 4.10
N ARG A 39 -24.79 0.14 4.20
CA ARG A 39 -25.03 1.46 3.59
C ARG A 39 -25.15 1.43 2.07
N HIS A 40 -24.47 0.51 1.40
CA HIS A 40 -24.67 0.32 -0.03
C HIS A 40 -26.08 -0.21 -0.32
N VAL A 41 -26.56 -1.19 0.45
CA VAL A 41 -27.92 -1.74 0.29
C VAL A 41 -28.97 -0.67 0.58
N GLU A 42 -28.83 0.13 1.64
CA GLU A 42 -29.74 1.24 1.95
C GLU A 42 -29.86 2.23 0.78
N ARG A 43 -28.72 2.66 0.20
CA ARG A 43 -28.73 3.57 -0.95
C ARG A 43 -29.36 2.94 -2.18
N ALA A 44 -29.00 1.70 -2.49
CA ALA A 44 -29.54 1.01 -3.65
C ALA A 44 -31.06 0.76 -3.54
N TRP A 45 -31.57 0.54 -2.33
CA TRP A 45 -33.01 0.50 -2.04
C TRP A 45 -33.66 1.88 -2.26
N ALA A 46 -33.11 2.94 -1.64
CA ALA A 46 -33.64 4.30 -1.75
C ALA A 46 -33.64 4.83 -3.19
N ASP A 47 -32.65 4.45 -3.99
CA ASP A 47 -32.52 4.82 -5.40
C ASP A 47 -33.41 3.95 -6.33
N GLY A 48 -34.11 2.94 -5.79
CA GLY A 48 -35.02 2.06 -6.54
C GLY A 48 -34.31 0.99 -7.39
N PHE A 49 -33.04 0.68 -7.10
CA PHE A 49 -32.26 -0.34 -7.82
C PHE A 49 -32.49 -1.76 -7.29
N LEU A 50 -33.15 -1.94 -6.14
CA LEU A 50 -33.41 -3.23 -5.53
C LEU A 50 -34.91 -3.45 -5.34
N ALA A 51 -35.39 -4.65 -5.66
CA ALA A 51 -36.75 -5.08 -5.36
C ALA A 51 -36.89 -5.55 -3.90
N GLY A 52 -38.12 -5.52 -3.37
CA GLY A 52 -38.37 -5.81 -1.95
C GLY A 52 -38.03 -7.25 -1.54
N ASP A 53 -38.06 -8.19 -2.47
CA ASP A 53 -37.66 -9.57 -2.28
C ASP A 53 -36.14 -9.80 -2.43
N GLU A 54 -35.39 -8.81 -2.91
CA GLU A 54 -33.93 -8.86 -3.03
C GLU A 54 -33.22 -8.37 -1.76
N VAL A 55 -33.86 -7.46 -0.99
CA VAL A 55 -33.22 -6.87 0.20
C VAL A 55 -33.28 -7.79 1.43
N PRO A 56 -32.25 -7.78 2.31
CA PRO A 56 -32.23 -8.59 3.53
C PRO A 56 -33.34 -8.16 4.48
N GLY A 57 -34.13 -9.12 4.99
CA GLY A 57 -35.30 -8.87 5.83
C GLY A 57 -36.42 -8.08 5.13
N GLY A 58 -36.40 -8.04 3.80
CA GLY A 58 -37.37 -7.32 2.97
C GLY A 58 -38.68 -8.06 2.72
N PRO A 59 -39.74 -7.33 2.28
CA PRO A 59 -39.73 -5.88 2.01
C PRO A 59 -39.68 -5.04 3.29
N TRP A 60 -39.14 -3.81 3.23
CA TRP A 60 -39.04 -2.90 4.39
C TRP A 60 -40.28 -2.01 4.51
N PRO A 61 -41.26 -2.35 5.37
CA PRO A 61 -42.42 -1.48 5.57
C PRO A 61 -41.96 -0.16 6.22
N GLY A 62 -42.25 0.96 5.56
CA GLY A 62 -41.89 2.30 6.05
C GLY A 62 -40.42 2.70 5.82
N ASP A 63 -39.71 2.04 4.90
CA ASP A 63 -38.30 2.32 4.55
C ASP A 63 -37.31 2.15 5.71
N GLU A 64 -37.70 1.43 6.77
CA GLU A 64 -36.83 1.11 7.88
C GLU A 64 -36.03 -0.16 7.63
N ALA A 65 -34.71 -0.02 7.53
CA ALA A 65 -33.84 -1.17 7.38
C ALA A 65 -33.82 -2.05 8.66
N PRO A 66 -33.78 -3.39 8.53
CA PRO A 66 -33.77 -4.32 9.66
C PRO A 66 -32.39 -4.45 10.31
N TRP A 67 -31.68 -3.33 10.44
CA TRP A 67 -30.41 -3.24 11.16
C TRP A 67 -30.20 -1.85 11.75
N ASP A 68 -29.24 -1.74 12.66
CA ASP A 68 -28.77 -0.47 13.19
C ASP A 68 -27.24 -0.43 13.14
N VAL A 69 -26.69 0.70 12.72
CA VAL A 69 -25.26 0.97 12.67
C VAL A 69 -24.98 2.19 13.54
N THR A 70 -24.39 1.96 14.71
CA THR A 70 -23.87 3.03 15.58
C THR A 70 -22.41 3.31 15.26
N ASP A 71 -21.79 4.23 16.00
CA ASP A 71 -20.33 4.44 15.96
C ASP A 71 -19.56 3.15 16.30
N ARG A 72 -20.06 2.35 17.25
CA ARG A 72 -19.31 1.22 17.82
C ARG A 72 -19.88 -0.16 17.53
N SER A 73 -21.09 -0.27 17.02
CA SER A 73 -21.73 -1.56 16.79
C SER A 73 -22.62 -1.63 15.55
N VAL A 74 -22.76 -2.85 15.04
CA VAL A 74 -23.78 -3.23 14.06
C VAL A 74 -24.72 -4.23 14.72
N THR A 75 -26.02 -4.00 14.62
CA THR A 75 -27.04 -4.97 15.04
C THR A 75 -27.91 -5.35 13.85
N LEU A 76 -27.95 -6.65 13.51
CA LEU A 76 -28.83 -7.21 12.49
C LEU A 76 -30.08 -7.79 13.17
N ARG A 77 -31.28 -7.49 12.67
CA ARG A 77 -32.55 -7.98 13.20
C ARG A 77 -33.18 -8.93 12.19
N PHE A 78 -33.35 -10.20 12.57
CA PHE A 78 -33.89 -11.23 11.66
C PHE A 78 -35.42 -11.36 11.75
N GLY A 79 -36.05 -10.71 12.74
CA GLY A 79 -37.46 -10.86 13.06
C GLY A 79 -37.71 -12.13 13.87
N GLU A 80 -37.51 -13.28 13.25
CA GLU A 80 -37.53 -14.59 13.90
C GLU A 80 -36.17 -15.28 13.76
N PRO A 81 -35.77 -16.15 14.71
CA PRO A 81 -34.49 -16.85 14.63
C PRO A 81 -34.29 -17.60 13.32
N GLU A 82 -35.31 -18.28 12.80
CA GLU A 82 -35.32 -19.06 11.57
C GLU A 82 -35.10 -18.20 10.30
N GLY A 83 -35.34 -16.89 10.40
CA GLY A 83 -35.14 -15.92 9.31
C GLY A 83 -33.67 -15.58 9.03
N ALA A 84 -32.75 -15.96 9.93
CA ALA A 84 -31.34 -15.60 9.82
C ALA A 84 -30.67 -16.10 8.51
N ARG A 85 -31.00 -17.31 8.07
CA ARG A 85 -30.43 -17.91 6.84
C ARG A 85 -30.79 -17.12 5.59
N GLU A 86 -32.07 -16.79 5.40
CA GLU A 86 -32.51 -16.04 4.23
C GLU A 86 -31.99 -14.59 4.28
N PHE A 87 -31.98 -13.98 5.45
CA PHE A 87 -31.41 -12.65 5.66
C PHE A 87 -29.93 -12.61 5.23
N LEU A 88 -29.10 -13.52 5.75
CA LEU A 88 -27.68 -13.56 5.45
C LEU A 88 -27.42 -13.95 3.99
N ARG A 89 -28.21 -14.86 3.42
CA ARG A 89 -28.10 -15.22 1.99
C ARG A 89 -28.26 -14.00 1.09
N ARG A 90 -29.30 -13.17 1.32
CA ARG A 90 -29.52 -11.93 0.55
C ARG A 90 -28.42 -10.91 0.79
N LEU A 91 -28.01 -10.71 2.05
CA LEU A 91 -26.94 -9.78 2.39
C LEU A 91 -25.62 -10.15 1.68
N PHE A 92 -25.27 -11.43 1.68
CA PHE A 92 -24.07 -11.93 1.02
C PHE A 92 -24.17 -11.81 -0.50
N ALA A 93 -25.33 -12.11 -1.09
CA ALA A 93 -25.56 -11.96 -2.52
C ALA A 93 -25.38 -10.51 -2.99
N LEU A 94 -25.80 -9.52 -2.20
CA LEU A 94 -25.62 -8.10 -2.51
C LEU A 94 -24.21 -7.59 -2.22
N SER A 95 -23.50 -8.20 -1.26
CA SER A 95 -22.17 -7.76 -0.83
C SER A 95 -21.02 -8.38 -1.62
N PHE A 96 -21.20 -9.62 -2.09
CA PHE A 96 -20.17 -10.44 -2.73
C PHE A 96 -20.61 -10.83 -4.14
N ARG A 97 -20.49 -9.87 -5.07
CA ARG A 97 -20.96 -10.03 -6.45
C ARG A 97 -19.84 -10.40 -7.40
N LEU A 98 -20.26 -10.76 -8.61
CA LEU A 98 -19.44 -10.74 -9.81
C LEU A 98 -20.11 -9.78 -10.79
N GLN A 99 -19.37 -8.80 -11.31
CA GLN A 99 -19.86 -7.93 -12.38
C GLN A 99 -19.10 -8.27 -13.65
N GLY A 100 -19.75 -9.03 -14.53
CA GLY A 100 -19.06 -9.71 -15.63
C GLY A 100 -18.03 -10.71 -15.08
N PRO A 101 -16.78 -10.73 -15.59
CA PRO A 101 -15.75 -11.66 -15.16
C PRO A 101 -14.94 -11.21 -13.91
N LEU A 102 -15.35 -10.15 -13.22
CA LEU A 102 -14.57 -9.55 -12.13
C LEU A 102 -15.33 -9.58 -10.79
N ILE A 103 -14.58 -9.79 -9.71
CA ILE A 103 -15.06 -9.64 -8.33
C ILE A 103 -15.57 -8.21 -8.12
N ASP A 104 -16.79 -8.12 -7.61
CA ASP A 104 -17.49 -6.87 -7.40
C ASP A 104 -17.94 -6.72 -5.95
N LEU A 105 -17.48 -5.66 -5.30
CA LEU A 105 -17.60 -5.43 -3.86
C LEU A 105 -18.10 -4.00 -3.65
N PRO A 106 -19.40 -3.74 -3.83
CA PRO A 106 -19.92 -2.37 -3.90
C PRO A 106 -19.69 -1.54 -2.64
N GLY A 107 -19.58 -2.18 -1.47
CA GLY A 107 -19.17 -1.52 -0.23
C GLY A 107 -17.78 -0.87 -0.30
N GLN A 108 -16.91 -1.24 -1.25
CA GLN A 108 -15.55 -0.71 -1.36
C GLN A 108 -15.43 0.64 -2.07
N TYR A 109 -16.41 1.10 -2.85
CA TYR A 109 -16.17 2.22 -3.79
C TYR A 109 -17.34 3.21 -3.97
N GLY A 110 -18.39 3.11 -3.16
CA GLY A 110 -19.48 4.08 -3.15
C GLY A 110 -20.43 3.91 -4.35
N ALA A 111 -21.04 5.01 -4.81
CA ALA A 111 -22.08 4.96 -5.84
C ALA A 111 -21.54 4.62 -7.25
N VAL A 112 -20.34 5.09 -7.58
CA VAL A 112 -19.75 4.90 -8.91
C VAL A 112 -18.70 3.79 -8.85
N PRO A 113 -18.91 2.67 -9.58
CA PRO A 113 -17.91 1.60 -9.61
C PRO A 113 -16.61 2.06 -10.30
N PRO A 114 -15.44 1.61 -9.83
CA PRO A 114 -14.18 1.90 -10.47
C PRO A 114 -14.13 1.34 -11.89
N SER A 115 -13.24 1.92 -12.70
CA SER A 115 -12.98 1.41 -14.05
C SER A 115 -12.62 -0.08 -14.04
N LEU A 116 -12.85 -0.75 -15.16
CA LEU A 116 -12.56 -2.17 -15.32
C LEU A 116 -11.10 -2.50 -14.94
N VAL A 117 -10.16 -1.62 -15.31
CA VAL A 117 -8.73 -1.77 -14.99
C VAL A 117 -8.46 -1.71 -13.50
N VAL A 118 -9.08 -0.77 -12.79
CA VAL A 118 -8.93 -0.68 -11.33
C VAL A 118 -9.50 -1.93 -10.65
N ARG A 119 -10.68 -2.40 -11.10
CA ARG A 119 -11.28 -3.63 -10.56
C ARG A 119 -10.43 -4.87 -10.84
N ALA A 120 -9.83 -4.95 -12.02
CA ALA A 120 -8.87 -6.01 -12.36
C ALA A 120 -7.65 -6.02 -11.43
N GLU A 121 -7.08 -4.84 -11.13
CA GLU A 121 -5.95 -4.71 -10.20
C GLU A 121 -6.35 -5.03 -8.75
N ILE A 122 -7.52 -4.57 -8.29
CA ILE A 122 -8.05 -4.93 -6.95
C ILE A 122 -8.27 -6.45 -6.87
N GLN A 123 -8.88 -7.05 -7.89
CA GLN A 123 -9.03 -8.51 -7.95
C GLN A 123 -7.66 -9.19 -7.89
N ALA A 124 -6.67 -8.72 -8.65
CA ALA A 124 -5.32 -9.25 -8.54
C ALA A 124 -4.82 -9.17 -7.09
N GLY A 125 -4.95 -8.03 -6.42
CA GLY A 125 -4.64 -7.87 -5.00
C GLY A 125 -5.34 -8.91 -4.10
N LEU A 126 -6.65 -9.11 -4.26
CA LEU A 126 -7.43 -10.11 -3.53
C LEU A 126 -6.92 -11.54 -3.76
N LEU A 127 -6.58 -11.86 -5.00
CA LEU A 127 -6.04 -13.17 -5.38
C LEU A 127 -4.64 -13.44 -4.80
N LEU A 128 -3.89 -12.39 -4.44
CA LEU A 128 -2.58 -12.49 -3.80
C LEU A 128 -2.66 -12.42 -2.26
N THR A 129 -3.84 -12.12 -1.67
CA THR A 129 -4.04 -11.87 -0.23
C THR A 129 -5.09 -12.78 0.39
N PHE A 130 -6.39 -12.51 0.23
CA PHE A 130 -7.48 -13.31 0.79
C PHE A 130 -7.67 -14.63 0.03
N LEU A 131 -7.80 -14.55 -1.30
CA LEU A 131 -8.30 -15.68 -2.10
C LEU A 131 -7.19 -16.60 -2.61
N GLN A 132 -6.02 -16.66 -1.99
CA GLN A 132 -4.79 -17.24 -2.55
C GLN A 132 -4.91 -18.69 -3.04
N HIS A 133 -5.73 -19.50 -2.38
CA HIS A 133 -5.82 -20.92 -2.63
C HIS A 133 -6.84 -21.25 -3.73
N GLY A 134 -6.51 -22.19 -4.63
CA GLY A 134 -7.40 -22.55 -5.75
C GLY A 134 -8.73 -23.19 -5.34
N ARG A 135 -8.87 -23.66 -4.09
CA ARG A 135 -10.14 -24.19 -3.57
C ARG A 135 -11.13 -23.11 -3.11
N THR A 136 -10.66 -21.87 -2.97
CA THR A 136 -11.46 -20.77 -2.39
C THR A 136 -11.94 -19.81 -3.48
N ARG A 137 -11.71 -20.16 -4.75
CA ARG A 137 -12.07 -19.41 -5.96
C ARG A 137 -12.11 -20.31 -7.19
N LYS A 138 -12.87 -19.93 -8.21
CA LYS A 138 -12.81 -20.50 -9.56
C LYS A 138 -12.39 -19.38 -10.52
N LEU A 139 -11.29 -19.61 -11.22
CA LEU A 139 -10.76 -18.71 -12.23
C LEU A 139 -10.75 -19.42 -13.59
N SER A 140 -10.95 -18.66 -14.66
CA SER A 140 -10.71 -19.15 -16.01
C SER A 140 -9.25 -19.57 -16.19
N ARG A 141 -9.02 -20.51 -17.12
CA ARG A 141 -7.66 -20.92 -17.53
C ARG A 141 -6.97 -19.79 -18.31
N ASP A 142 -7.75 -19.09 -19.13
CA ASP A 142 -7.24 -18.03 -20.00
C ASP A 142 -7.30 -16.67 -19.31
N SER A 143 -6.22 -15.91 -19.43
CA SER A 143 -6.17 -14.51 -19.03
C SER A 143 -6.79 -13.63 -20.12
N GLN A 144 -7.44 -12.54 -19.71
CA GLN A 144 -7.88 -11.46 -20.59
C GLN A 144 -6.95 -10.26 -20.44
N LEU A 145 -6.80 -9.51 -21.53
CA LEU A 145 -6.01 -8.28 -21.59
C LEU A 145 -6.93 -7.10 -21.81
N VAL A 146 -6.69 -6.03 -21.06
CA VAL A 146 -7.38 -4.75 -21.23
C VAL A 146 -6.31 -3.70 -21.46
N GLN A 147 -6.43 -2.96 -22.55
CA GLN A 147 -5.57 -1.82 -22.80
C GLN A 147 -6.11 -0.62 -22.02
N VAL A 148 -5.22 0.09 -21.34
CA VAL A 148 -5.53 1.38 -20.74
C VAL A 148 -4.61 2.42 -21.34
N ASP A 149 -5.14 3.62 -21.55
CA ASP A 149 -4.36 4.81 -21.81
C ASP A 149 -4.20 5.59 -20.49
N PRO A 150 -3.09 5.43 -19.77
CA PRO A 150 -2.88 6.09 -18.50
C PRO A 150 -2.42 7.54 -18.64
N VAL A 151 -2.00 7.98 -19.83
CA VAL A 151 -1.49 9.33 -20.10
C VAL A 151 -2.57 10.19 -20.76
N GLY A 152 -3.50 9.58 -21.48
CA GLY A 152 -4.55 10.27 -22.23
C GLY A 152 -4.08 10.75 -23.61
N ASP A 153 -2.96 10.24 -24.12
CA ASP A 153 -2.36 10.63 -25.39
C ASP A 153 -2.80 9.75 -26.57
N GLY A 154 -3.55 8.67 -26.31
CA GLY A 154 -3.98 7.67 -27.29
C GLY A 154 -2.87 6.74 -27.80
N LEU A 155 -1.62 6.92 -27.36
CA LEU A 155 -0.43 6.24 -27.88
C LEU A 155 0.25 5.36 -26.83
N SER A 156 0.21 5.78 -25.56
CA SER A 156 0.91 5.16 -24.44
C SER A 156 0.12 4.00 -23.81
N LEU A 157 -0.43 3.10 -24.64
CA LEU A 157 -1.30 2.01 -24.19
C LEU A 157 -0.55 0.96 -23.35
N VAL A 158 -1.05 0.72 -22.14
CA VAL A 158 -0.55 -0.30 -21.22
C VAL A 158 -1.57 -1.43 -21.07
N ALA A 159 -1.10 -2.66 -21.30
CA ALA A 159 -1.91 -3.85 -21.13
C ALA A 159 -1.98 -4.28 -19.65
N VAL A 160 -3.20 -4.39 -19.13
CA VAL A 160 -3.50 -4.98 -17.81
C VAL A 160 -4.10 -6.37 -18.02
N GLU A 161 -3.42 -7.37 -17.49
CA GLU A 161 -3.81 -8.78 -17.58
C GLU A 161 -4.60 -9.18 -16.34
N TYR A 162 -5.75 -9.84 -16.53
CA TYR A 162 -6.53 -10.40 -15.43
C TYR A 162 -7.13 -11.75 -15.81
N ARG A 163 -7.43 -12.56 -14.78
CA ARG A 163 -8.10 -13.85 -14.97
C ARG A 163 -9.56 -13.73 -14.57
N PRO A 164 -10.52 -14.02 -15.48
CA PRO A 164 -11.94 -14.05 -15.14
C PRO A 164 -12.22 -14.93 -13.91
N CYS A 165 -13.03 -14.42 -13.00
CA CYS A 165 -13.51 -15.13 -11.82
C CYS A 165 -14.98 -15.50 -12.01
N THR A 166 -15.32 -16.76 -11.75
CA THR A 166 -16.69 -17.27 -11.85
C THR A 166 -17.29 -17.64 -10.49
N TRP A 167 -16.46 -17.73 -9.45
CA TRP A 167 -16.90 -18.03 -8.09
C TRP A 167 -15.80 -17.76 -7.06
N TYR A 168 -16.18 -17.41 -5.83
CA TYR A 168 -15.28 -17.35 -4.68
C TYR A 168 -15.99 -17.64 -3.35
N LYS A 169 -15.24 -18.16 -2.36
CA LYS A 169 -15.78 -18.71 -1.10
C LYS A 169 -16.71 -17.76 -0.33
N HIS A 170 -16.50 -16.45 -0.42
CA HIS A 170 -17.31 -15.49 0.32
C HIS A 170 -18.76 -15.45 -0.15
N GLN A 171 -19.07 -15.85 -1.39
CA GLN A 171 -20.45 -15.83 -1.91
C GLN A 171 -21.37 -16.81 -1.16
N ASP A 172 -20.81 -17.90 -0.66
CA ASP A 172 -21.54 -18.95 0.07
C ASP A 172 -21.26 -18.92 1.59
N GLY A 173 -20.60 -17.87 2.10
CA GLY A 173 -20.18 -17.81 3.50
C GLY A 173 -21.32 -17.74 4.52
N TRP A 174 -22.52 -17.34 4.07
CA TRP A 174 -23.74 -17.34 4.89
C TRP A 174 -24.15 -18.75 5.32
N ASP A 175 -23.81 -19.79 4.56
CA ASP A 175 -24.11 -21.18 4.90
C ASP A 175 -23.28 -21.66 6.10
N ASP A 176 -22.04 -21.16 6.22
CA ASP A 176 -21.17 -21.49 7.37
C ASP A 176 -21.70 -20.88 8.69
N LEU A 177 -22.54 -19.84 8.62
CA LEU A 177 -23.07 -19.09 9.76
C LEU A 177 -24.45 -19.56 10.24
N THR A 178 -25.11 -20.44 9.48
CA THR A 178 -26.50 -20.85 9.74
C THR A 178 -26.66 -22.36 9.77
N ASP A 179 -27.64 -22.83 10.53
CA ASP A 179 -28.01 -24.24 10.55
C ASP A 179 -29.03 -24.51 9.44
N ALA A 180 -28.72 -25.48 8.57
CA ALA A 180 -29.54 -25.78 7.39
C ALA A 180 -30.93 -26.35 7.71
N LYS A 181 -31.13 -26.93 8.91
CA LYS A 181 -32.41 -27.54 9.31
C LYS A 181 -33.35 -26.53 9.93
N THR A 182 -32.81 -25.64 10.75
CA THR A 182 -33.58 -24.66 11.52
C THR A 182 -33.65 -23.30 10.82
N GLY A 183 -32.72 -22.98 9.91
CA GLY A 183 -32.60 -21.64 9.33
C GLY A 183 -32.02 -20.59 10.29
N ALA A 184 -31.81 -20.96 11.56
CA ALA A 184 -31.27 -20.07 12.57
C ALA A 184 -29.74 -19.96 12.50
N LEU A 185 -29.19 -18.98 13.24
CA LEU A 185 -27.75 -18.88 13.43
C LEU A 185 -27.20 -20.17 14.07
N THR A 186 -26.07 -20.64 13.57
CA THR A 186 -25.41 -21.80 14.17
C THR A 186 -25.03 -21.51 15.63
N ARG A 187 -25.26 -22.48 16.52
CA ARG A 187 -24.78 -22.42 17.91
C ARG A 187 -23.31 -22.83 18.03
N GLY A 188 -22.75 -23.41 16.97
CA GLY A 188 -21.36 -23.81 16.90
C GLY A 188 -20.41 -22.67 16.57
N THR A 189 -19.16 -23.03 16.37
CA THR A 189 -18.10 -22.13 15.90
C THR A 189 -17.86 -22.32 14.40
N VAL A 190 -17.33 -21.29 13.75
CA VAL A 190 -16.93 -21.30 12.34
C VAL A 190 -15.40 -21.31 12.28
N GLU A 191 -14.85 -22.22 11.47
CA GLU A 191 -13.41 -22.30 11.25
C GLU A 191 -12.89 -21.06 10.52
N VAL A 192 -11.92 -20.38 11.11
CA VAL A 192 -11.24 -19.23 10.50
C VAL A 192 -10.12 -19.72 9.59
N ILE A 193 -10.45 -19.85 8.32
CA ILE A 193 -9.55 -20.25 7.25
C ILE A 193 -8.86 -19.05 6.57
N GLY A 194 -7.83 -19.31 5.75
CA GLY A 194 -7.04 -18.27 5.07
C GLY A 194 -7.82 -17.18 4.32
N PRO A 195 -8.93 -17.50 3.61
CA PRO A 195 -9.81 -16.49 3.01
C PRO A 195 -10.46 -15.50 3.98
N LEU A 196 -10.60 -15.85 5.25
CA LEU A 196 -11.17 -14.98 6.29
C LEU A 196 -10.06 -14.23 7.05
N ASN A 197 -8.90 -14.86 7.21
CA ASN A 197 -7.76 -14.29 7.89
C ASN A 197 -6.46 -14.58 7.12
N PRO A 198 -6.02 -13.67 6.23
CA PRO A 198 -4.83 -13.86 5.40
C PRO A 198 -3.57 -14.06 6.25
N GLY A 199 -2.93 -15.23 6.08
CA GLY A 199 -1.76 -15.63 6.87
C GLY A 199 -2.10 -16.37 8.17
N ALA A 200 -3.38 -16.66 8.44
CA ALA A 200 -3.74 -17.68 9.41
C ALA A 200 -3.21 -19.05 8.93
N VAL A 201 -2.42 -19.69 9.78
CA VAL A 201 -1.86 -21.02 9.55
C VAL A 201 -2.22 -21.90 10.74
N VAL A 202 -2.61 -23.13 10.42
CA VAL A 202 -2.72 -24.21 11.40
C VAL A 202 -1.32 -24.46 11.95
N ARG A 203 -1.12 -24.24 13.26
CA ARG A 203 0.23 -24.25 13.88
C ARG A 203 0.96 -25.58 13.72
N HIS A 204 0.23 -26.70 13.63
CA HIS A 204 0.78 -28.02 13.33
C HIS A 204 -0.18 -28.84 12.46
N VAL A 205 0.26 -29.29 11.28
CA VAL A 205 -0.54 -30.11 10.35
C VAL A 205 -1.00 -31.42 10.99
N ALA A 206 -0.16 -32.04 11.82
CA ALA A 206 -0.49 -33.28 12.55
C ALA A 206 -1.58 -33.09 13.63
N PHE A 207 -1.79 -31.86 14.12
CA PHE A 207 -2.81 -31.51 15.11
C PHE A 207 -3.80 -30.51 14.53
N SER A 208 -4.13 -30.70 13.24
CA SER A 208 -4.97 -29.77 12.50
C SER A 208 -6.37 -29.64 13.06
N ALA A 209 -6.88 -30.59 13.86
CA ALA A 209 -8.15 -30.44 14.57
C ALA A 209 -8.02 -29.63 15.87
N ALA A 210 -6.90 -29.75 16.59
CA ALA A 210 -6.69 -29.10 17.90
C ALA A 210 -6.13 -27.66 17.80
N THR A 211 -5.68 -27.25 16.61
CA THR A 211 -5.03 -25.95 16.40
C THR A 211 -5.76 -25.07 15.38
N ARG A 212 -7.02 -25.42 15.04
CA ARG A 212 -7.89 -24.56 14.23
C ARG A 212 -8.25 -23.33 15.05
N ILE A 213 -8.30 -22.20 14.36
CA ILE A 213 -8.90 -20.99 14.93
C ILE A 213 -10.37 -21.10 14.60
N GLU A 214 -11.21 -20.98 15.62
CA GLU A 214 -12.65 -21.09 15.49
C GLU A 214 -13.30 -19.90 16.18
N GLU A 215 -14.33 -19.33 15.55
CA GLU A 215 -14.99 -18.13 16.03
C GLU A 215 -16.52 -18.31 16.04
N PRO A 216 -17.23 -17.78 17.05
CA PRO A 216 -18.69 -17.77 17.02
C PRO A 216 -19.19 -16.87 15.87
N PRO A 217 -20.46 -17.00 15.44
CA PRO A 217 -21.00 -16.23 14.31
C PRO A 217 -20.79 -14.72 14.42
N GLY A 218 -20.89 -14.16 15.62
CA GLY A 218 -20.66 -12.72 15.86
C GLY A 218 -19.24 -12.23 15.63
N ARG A 219 -18.23 -13.11 15.59
CA ARG A 219 -16.85 -12.76 15.21
C ARG A 219 -16.48 -13.29 13.82
N ALA A 220 -17.07 -14.41 13.39
CA ALA A 220 -16.88 -14.94 12.05
C ALA A 220 -17.47 -14.04 10.96
N LEU A 221 -18.69 -13.49 11.15
CA LEU A 221 -19.35 -12.63 10.17
C LEU A 221 -18.50 -11.39 9.80
N PRO A 222 -17.94 -10.62 10.75
CA PRO A 222 -17.00 -9.56 10.43
C PRO A 222 -15.83 -10.02 9.54
N LEU A 223 -15.26 -11.20 9.77
CA LEU A 223 -14.13 -11.68 8.97
C LEU A 223 -14.49 -11.95 7.51
N TYR A 224 -15.71 -12.39 7.18
CA TYR A 224 -16.16 -12.46 5.77
C TYR A 224 -16.16 -11.08 5.12
N PHE A 225 -16.55 -10.05 5.87
CA PHE A 225 -16.58 -8.67 5.37
C PHE A 225 -15.23 -7.95 5.46
N ALA A 226 -14.18 -8.58 6.00
CA ALA A 226 -12.82 -8.03 5.99
C ALA A 226 -12.32 -7.79 4.57
N LEU A 227 -12.78 -8.58 3.60
CA LEU A 227 -12.48 -8.41 2.19
C LEU A 227 -13.03 -7.07 1.63
N VAL A 228 -14.13 -6.56 2.17
CA VAL A 228 -14.69 -5.24 1.85
C VAL A 228 -13.98 -4.14 2.65
N GLY A 229 -13.82 -4.34 3.96
CA GLY A 229 -13.21 -3.35 4.85
C GLY A 229 -11.73 -3.06 4.57
N CYS A 230 -10.97 -4.06 4.11
CA CYS A 230 -9.56 -3.90 3.78
C CYS A 230 -9.35 -3.48 2.32
N LEU A 231 -8.16 -2.96 2.00
CA LEU A 231 -7.72 -2.68 0.63
C LEU A 231 -6.59 -3.64 0.24
N ALA A 232 -6.82 -4.46 -0.78
CA ALA A 232 -5.83 -5.38 -1.32
C ALA A 232 -5.32 -4.90 -2.68
N LEU A 233 -4.00 -4.76 -2.82
CA LEU A 233 -3.36 -4.29 -4.05
C LEU A 233 -2.14 -5.15 -4.41
N PRO A 234 -1.87 -5.37 -5.71
CA PRO A 234 -0.66 -6.04 -6.15
C PRO A 234 0.52 -5.08 -6.19
N VAL A 235 1.71 -5.55 -5.83
CA VAL A 235 2.98 -4.83 -6.06
C VAL A 235 3.57 -5.24 -7.41
N ASN A 236 3.66 -6.55 -7.64
CA ASN A 236 4.10 -7.13 -8.90
C ASN A 236 3.54 -8.56 -9.05
N ARG A 237 3.88 -9.25 -10.14
CA ARG A 237 3.50 -10.65 -10.38
C ARG A 237 3.95 -11.52 -9.20
N GLY A 238 3.02 -11.84 -8.30
CA GLY A 238 3.24 -12.74 -7.18
C GLY A 238 3.27 -12.08 -5.79
N VAL A 239 3.35 -10.76 -5.66
CA VAL A 239 3.35 -10.08 -4.35
C VAL A 239 2.10 -9.23 -4.18
N GLY A 240 1.36 -9.49 -3.10
CA GLY A 240 0.20 -8.70 -2.69
C GLY A 240 0.47 -7.92 -1.42
N VAL A 241 -0.21 -6.79 -1.26
CA VAL A 241 -0.27 -6.02 -0.02
C VAL A 241 -1.73 -5.93 0.42
N LEU A 242 -1.95 -6.15 1.71
CA LEU A 242 -3.23 -5.95 2.38
C LEU A 242 -3.10 -4.77 3.35
N VAL A 243 -3.89 -3.74 3.15
CA VAL A 243 -4.05 -2.62 4.10
C VAL A 243 -5.31 -2.86 4.91
N VAL A 244 -5.14 -2.97 6.23
CA VAL A 244 -6.17 -3.21 7.24
C VAL A 244 -6.32 -1.92 8.07
N PRO A 245 -7.35 -1.12 7.84
CA PRO A 245 -7.60 0.08 8.65
C PRO A 245 -7.97 -0.29 10.09
N ASP A 246 -7.51 0.48 11.07
CA ASP A 246 -8.05 0.43 12.42
C ASP A 246 -9.34 1.25 12.47
N VAL A 247 -10.45 0.57 12.75
CA VAL A 247 -11.79 1.15 12.72
C VAL A 247 -12.21 1.46 14.15
N GLU A 248 -12.43 2.74 14.43
CA GLU A 248 -12.89 3.23 15.73
C GLU A 248 -14.34 3.72 15.71
N ASP A 249 -14.79 4.21 14.55
CA ASP A 249 -16.16 4.66 14.31
C ASP A 249 -16.65 4.08 12.98
N LEU A 250 -17.67 3.22 13.04
CA LEU A 250 -18.25 2.54 11.89
C LEU A 250 -18.98 3.50 10.94
N ARG A 251 -19.57 4.58 11.46
CA ARG A 251 -20.30 5.56 10.65
C ARG A 251 -19.34 6.42 9.85
N VAL A 252 -18.25 6.84 10.47
CA VAL A 252 -17.16 7.54 9.80
C VAL A 252 -16.50 6.62 8.78
N PHE A 253 -16.12 5.41 9.21
CA PHE A 253 -15.43 4.47 8.33
C PHE A 253 -16.26 4.07 7.11
N ALA A 254 -17.57 3.86 7.26
CA ALA A 254 -18.44 3.53 6.13
C ALA A 254 -18.63 4.70 5.14
N HIS A 255 -18.24 5.92 5.51
CA HIS A 255 -18.14 7.07 4.62
C HIS A 255 -16.74 7.15 3.96
N ASP A 256 -15.69 6.98 4.75
CA ASP A 256 -14.29 7.15 4.32
C ASP A 256 -13.75 5.99 3.48
N ARG A 257 -14.15 4.75 3.80
CA ARG A 257 -13.59 3.55 3.18
C ARG A 257 -13.67 3.57 1.64
N PRO A 258 -14.80 3.95 1.00
CA PRO A 258 -14.87 4.16 -0.44
C PRO A 258 -13.77 5.06 -1.03
N LEU A 259 -13.33 6.05 -0.26
CA LEU A 259 -12.38 7.06 -0.70
C LEU A 259 -10.92 6.60 -0.59
N MET A 260 -10.66 5.50 0.13
CA MET A 260 -9.36 4.83 0.09
C MET A 260 -9.12 4.07 -1.22
N THR A 261 -10.19 3.69 -1.93
CA THR A 261 -10.10 2.88 -3.15
C THR A 261 -9.49 3.69 -4.30
N PRO A 262 -8.54 3.09 -5.06
CA PRO A 262 -7.99 3.71 -6.27
C PRO A 262 -9.08 4.11 -7.27
N ARG A 263 -8.90 5.23 -7.98
CA ARG A 263 -9.78 5.65 -9.09
C ARG A 263 -9.14 5.48 -10.47
N SER A 264 -7.84 5.24 -10.53
CA SER A 264 -7.09 5.09 -11.78
C SER A 264 -6.08 3.94 -11.70
N ALA A 265 -5.64 3.45 -12.86
CA ALA A 265 -4.59 2.43 -12.94
C ALA A 265 -3.27 2.91 -12.28
N ARG A 266 -2.96 4.21 -12.38
CA ARG A 266 -1.80 4.84 -11.74
C ARG A 266 -1.89 4.77 -10.21
N GLU A 267 -3.07 4.99 -9.63
CA GLU A 267 -3.29 4.84 -8.19
C GLU A 267 -3.19 3.38 -7.73
N CYS A 268 -3.40 2.39 -8.59
CA CYS A 268 -3.17 0.98 -8.23
C CYS A 268 -1.68 0.63 -8.09
N ARG A 269 -0.76 1.48 -8.58
CA ARG A 269 0.68 1.21 -8.58
C ARG A 269 1.29 1.47 -7.20
N ILE A 270 1.47 0.40 -6.44
CA ILE A 270 2.16 0.39 -5.15
C ILE A 270 3.48 -0.40 -5.25
N GLY A 271 4.49 0.01 -4.50
CA GLY A 271 5.79 -0.67 -4.47
C GLY A 271 6.09 -1.43 -3.17
N GLY A 272 5.27 -1.26 -2.13
CA GLY A 272 5.47 -1.88 -0.82
C GLY A 272 4.31 -1.65 0.15
N ALA A 273 4.48 -2.10 1.40
CA ALA A 273 3.47 -1.98 2.44
C ALA A 273 3.26 -0.53 2.91
N GLY A 274 4.34 0.21 3.19
CA GLY A 274 4.27 1.63 3.51
C GLY A 274 3.70 2.47 2.37
N ASP A 275 4.11 2.18 1.12
CA ASP A 275 3.60 2.87 -0.08
C ASP A 275 2.09 2.71 -0.21
N ALA A 276 1.56 1.49 -0.02
CA ALA A 276 0.12 1.25 -0.08
C ALA A 276 -0.65 1.96 1.05
N ALA A 277 -0.13 1.93 2.28
CA ALA A 277 -0.77 2.56 3.43
C ALA A 277 -0.80 4.08 3.30
N LEU A 278 0.34 4.70 2.98
CA LEU A 278 0.43 6.15 2.84
C LEU A 278 -0.32 6.65 1.60
N GLN A 279 -0.34 5.93 0.47
CA GLN A 279 -1.19 6.30 -0.66
C GLN A 279 -2.68 6.29 -0.30
N ALA A 280 -3.14 5.34 0.51
CA ALA A 280 -4.51 5.32 0.98
C ALA A 280 -4.84 6.54 1.85
N GLN A 281 -3.92 6.94 2.74
CA GLN A 281 -4.04 8.14 3.55
C GLN A 281 -4.00 9.44 2.70
N VAL A 282 -3.13 9.52 1.68
CA VAL A 282 -3.08 10.65 0.74
C VAL A 282 -4.39 10.77 -0.04
N ARG A 283 -5.02 9.66 -0.46
CA ARG A 283 -6.34 9.71 -1.13
C ARG A 283 -7.44 10.23 -0.22
N LEU A 284 -7.43 9.85 1.06
CA LEU A 284 -8.37 10.40 2.04
C LEU A 284 -8.15 11.91 2.21
N ARG A 285 -6.89 12.37 2.21
CA ARG A 285 -6.54 13.80 2.29
C ARG A 285 -7.04 14.58 1.10
N SER A 286 -6.66 14.16 -0.10
CA SER A 286 -6.93 14.90 -1.33
C SER A 286 -8.42 14.95 -1.68
N ARG A 287 -9.23 14.04 -1.14
CA ARG A 287 -10.69 13.98 -1.35
C ARG A 287 -11.49 14.78 -0.32
N GLY A 288 -10.82 15.63 0.47
CA GLY A 288 -11.46 16.72 1.22
C GLY A 288 -12.18 16.32 2.51
N LEU A 289 -11.79 15.21 3.16
CA LEU A 289 -12.44 14.74 4.40
C LEU A 289 -11.55 14.76 5.64
N ILE A 290 -10.24 15.01 5.51
CA ILE A 290 -9.33 14.98 6.66
C ILE A 290 -9.60 16.11 7.66
N ASP A 291 -10.24 17.21 7.23
CA ASP A 291 -10.47 18.36 8.11
C ASP A 291 -11.40 18.04 9.30
N GLN A 292 -12.12 16.91 9.28
CA GLN A 292 -13.13 16.62 10.31
C GLN A 292 -12.83 15.43 11.24
N LEU A 293 -12.08 14.39 10.84
CA LEU A 293 -12.10 13.10 11.57
C LEU A 293 -10.76 12.35 11.69
N GLY A 294 -9.68 12.87 11.10
CA GLY A 294 -8.33 12.30 11.20
C GLY A 294 -8.12 11.08 10.30
N LEU A 295 -6.86 10.70 10.09
CA LEU A 295 -6.54 9.51 9.30
C LEU A 295 -6.52 8.27 10.19
N PRO A 296 -7.21 7.17 9.80
CA PRO A 296 -7.14 5.94 10.57
C PRO A 296 -5.71 5.42 10.57
N ALA A 297 -5.31 4.84 11.71
CA ALA A 297 -4.13 4.01 11.74
C ALA A 297 -4.33 2.84 10.76
N CYS A 298 -3.27 2.42 10.09
CA CYS A 298 -3.34 1.37 9.08
C CYS A 298 -2.29 0.30 9.36
N HIS A 299 -2.72 -0.95 9.44
CA HIS A 299 -1.83 -2.10 9.39
C HIS A 299 -1.66 -2.56 7.94
N ALA A 300 -0.45 -2.49 7.40
CA ALA A 300 -0.15 -3.01 6.08
C ALA A 300 0.67 -4.29 6.18
N ALA A 301 0.26 -5.32 5.45
CA ALA A 301 0.91 -6.62 5.42
C ALA A 301 1.29 -7.01 3.99
N ARG A 302 2.55 -7.42 3.79
CA ARG A 302 3.05 -7.90 2.50
C ARG A 302 3.04 -9.43 2.43
N PHE A 303 2.50 -9.97 1.35
CA PHE A 303 2.39 -11.40 1.07
C PHE A 303 3.26 -11.77 -0.13
N ARG A 304 4.19 -12.71 0.05
CA ARG A 304 5.04 -13.23 -1.04
C ARG A 304 5.22 -14.75 -0.95
N PRO A 305 5.54 -15.43 -2.06
CA PRO A 305 5.96 -16.82 -2.03
C PRO A 305 7.21 -16.98 -1.16
N THR A 306 7.27 -18.05 -0.38
CA THR A 306 8.43 -18.41 0.44
C THR A 306 8.93 -19.79 0.02
N THR A 307 10.22 -20.07 0.19
CA THR A 307 10.83 -21.33 -0.25
C THR A 307 10.21 -22.57 0.40
N TRP A 308 9.66 -22.42 1.61
CA TRP A 308 9.00 -23.49 2.37
C TRP A 308 7.47 -23.58 2.19
N ALA A 309 6.85 -22.64 1.47
CA ALA A 309 5.40 -22.64 1.24
C ALA A 309 5.09 -22.15 -0.18
N THR A 310 4.89 -23.10 -1.10
CA THR A 310 4.66 -22.85 -2.53
C THR A 310 3.19 -22.66 -2.88
N GLN A 311 2.27 -23.25 -2.10
CA GLN A 311 0.82 -23.21 -2.34
C GLN A 311 0.14 -21.95 -1.79
N GLN A 312 0.68 -21.37 -0.72
CA GLN A 312 0.18 -20.15 -0.08
C GLN A 312 1.32 -19.19 0.18
N LYS A 313 1.05 -17.89 0.04
CA LYS A 313 2.00 -16.82 0.30
C LYS A 313 2.01 -16.51 1.78
N SER A 314 3.21 -16.46 2.32
CA SER A 314 3.43 -16.10 3.71
C SER A 314 3.34 -14.58 3.88
N ARG A 315 2.84 -14.14 5.03
CA ARG A 315 2.97 -12.77 5.51
C ARG A 315 4.42 -12.54 5.92
N VAL A 316 5.15 -11.73 5.16
CA VAL A 316 6.62 -11.57 5.34
C VAL A 316 7.03 -10.23 5.91
N GLU A 317 6.14 -9.25 5.89
CA GLU A 317 6.39 -7.92 6.43
C GLU A 317 5.07 -7.33 6.92
N THR A 318 5.12 -6.67 8.06
CA THR A 318 4.02 -5.91 8.63
C THR A 318 4.51 -4.52 9.01
N LEU A 319 3.69 -3.52 8.72
CA LEU A 319 3.91 -2.13 9.06
C LEU A 319 2.65 -1.60 9.73
N LEU A 320 2.82 -0.79 10.77
CA LEU A 320 1.75 0.02 11.35
C LEU A 320 2.04 1.47 11.00
N THR A 321 1.09 2.12 10.32
CA THR A 321 1.10 3.57 10.17
C THR A 321 0.29 4.14 11.33
N PRO A 322 0.86 5.03 12.18
CA PRO A 322 0.16 5.59 13.32
C PRO A 322 -1.05 6.42 12.88
N ARG A 323 -1.98 6.59 13.84
CA ARG A 323 -3.11 7.51 13.72
C ARG A 323 -2.59 8.93 13.54
N ARG A 324 -3.35 9.74 12.80
CA ARG A 324 -3.07 11.18 12.64
C ARG A 324 -4.32 11.93 13.05
N GLU A 325 -4.22 12.66 14.16
CA GLU A 325 -5.33 13.42 14.70
C GLU A 325 -5.70 14.55 13.72
N ALA A 326 -6.99 14.78 13.51
CA ALA A 326 -7.43 16.00 12.84
C ALA A 326 -7.47 17.12 13.86
N HIS A 327 -6.56 18.09 13.73
CA HIS A 327 -6.60 19.29 14.56
C HIS A 327 -7.71 20.22 14.06
N ARG A 328 -8.90 20.12 14.68
CA ARG A 328 -10.08 20.92 14.29
C ARG A 328 -9.98 22.42 14.62
N TYR A 329 -9.15 22.86 15.57
CA TYR A 329 -9.27 24.24 16.12
C TYR A 329 -8.00 24.93 16.65
N GLN A 330 -6.80 24.37 16.49
CA GLN A 330 -5.54 25.07 16.75
C GLN A 330 -4.55 24.66 15.66
N PRO A 331 -3.59 25.50 15.24
CA PRO A 331 -2.43 25.02 14.51
C PRO A 331 -1.45 24.51 15.58
N PRO A 332 -1.41 23.21 15.93
CA PRO A 332 -0.25 22.76 16.68
C PRO A 332 0.94 22.74 15.72
N GLU A 333 2.14 22.71 16.28
CA GLU A 333 3.33 22.34 15.53
C GLU A 333 3.03 21.05 14.74
N GLU A 334 3.29 21.07 13.43
CA GLU A 334 3.08 19.92 12.52
C GLU A 334 3.63 18.64 13.17
N THR A 335 2.78 17.63 13.40
CA THR A 335 3.26 16.39 14.03
C THR A 335 4.25 15.67 13.11
N GLU A 336 5.15 14.84 13.66
CA GLU A 336 6.08 14.07 12.84
C GLU A 336 5.35 13.17 11.83
N GLU A 337 4.16 12.67 12.19
CA GLU A 337 3.32 11.89 11.30
C GLU A 337 2.74 12.74 10.17
N GLU A 338 2.15 13.91 10.47
CA GLU A 338 1.60 14.83 9.47
C GLU A 338 2.68 15.26 8.47
N ARG A 339 3.85 15.65 8.98
CA ARG A 339 5.05 15.91 8.18
C ARG A 339 5.40 14.71 7.32
N GLY A 340 5.39 13.51 7.88
CA GLY A 340 5.62 12.28 7.14
C GLY A 340 4.63 12.07 5.98
N LEU A 341 3.37 12.47 6.11
CA LEU A 341 2.41 12.39 4.97
C LEU A 341 2.77 13.37 3.89
N ARG A 342 3.08 14.61 4.30
CA ARG A 342 3.36 15.71 3.38
C ARG A 342 4.60 15.42 2.57
N LEU A 343 5.66 14.93 3.22
CA LEU A 343 6.86 14.45 2.55
C LEU A 343 6.57 13.29 1.60
N PHE A 344 5.69 12.35 1.99
CA PHE A 344 5.31 11.25 1.11
C PHE A 344 4.49 11.72 -0.10
N GLU A 345 3.56 12.66 0.07
CA GLU A 345 2.80 13.25 -1.03
C GLU A 345 3.72 13.99 -2.02
N ALA A 346 4.65 14.80 -1.51
CA ALA A 346 5.67 15.44 -2.35
C ALA A 346 6.56 14.39 -3.05
N ALA A 347 6.95 13.31 -2.37
CA ALA A 347 7.67 12.20 -2.99
C ALA A 347 6.85 11.51 -4.10
N LEU A 348 5.54 11.34 -3.91
CA LEU A 348 4.64 10.75 -4.90
C LEU A 348 4.54 11.61 -6.18
N ALA A 349 4.58 12.93 -6.03
CA ALA A 349 4.57 13.89 -7.13
C ALA A 349 5.85 13.82 -7.97
N VAL A 350 7.02 13.73 -7.33
CA VAL A 350 8.32 13.77 -8.03
C VAL A 350 8.89 12.39 -8.38
N LEU A 351 8.34 11.31 -7.79
CA LEU A 351 8.64 9.91 -8.12
C LEU A 351 7.37 9.14 -8.54
N PRO A 352 6.65 9.61 -9.58
CA PRO A 352 5.44 8.93 -10.04
C PRO A 352 5.77 7.61 -10.75
N PRO A 353 4.83 6.64 -10.79
CA PRO A 353 4.91 5.53 -11.72
C PRO A 353 4.94 6.08 -13.16
N ARG A 354 5.85 5.56 -13.99
CA ARG A 354 6.03 6.03 -15.37
C ARG A 354 5.61 4.97 -16.36
N VAL A 355 5.19 5.41 -17.54
CA VAL A 355 4.87 4.53 -18.66
C VAL A 355 6.07 4.53 -19.60
N ARG A 356 6.50 3.35 -20.06
CA ARG A 356 7.66 3.20 -20.94
C ARG A 356 7.37 2.27 -22.12
N PRO A 357 7.96 2.52 -23.29
CA PRO A 357 7.87 1.60 -24.41
C PRO A 357 8.64 0.32 -24.11
N ARG A 358 8.12 -0.83 -24.55
CA ARG A 358 8.90 -2.08 -24.61
C ARG A 358 9.85 -2.05 -25.80
N ALA A 359 10.98 -2.75 -25.66
CA ALA A 359 12.02 -2.84 -26.68
C ALA A 359 11.57 -3.54 -27.99
N GLU A 360 10.49 -4.33 -27.95
CA GLU A 360 9.98 -5.12 -29.09
C GLU A 360 8.78 -4.48 -29.83
N GLY A 361 8.51 -3.19 -29.62
CA GLY A 361 7.55 -2.42 -30.42
C GLY A 361 6.10 -2.43 -29.90
N GLU A 362 5.47 -1.26 -29.99
CA GLU A 362 4.05 -0.89 -29.72
C GLU A 362 3.50 -1.00 -28.30
N ALA A 363 3.90 -1.97 -27.48
CA ALA A 363 3.33 -2.11 -26.14
C ALA A 363 4.08 -1.29 -25.08
N HIS A 364 3.37 -0.47 -24.30
CA HIS A 364 3.94 0.22 -23.14
C HIS A 364 3.79 -0.62 -21.86
N PHE A 365 4.62 -0.31 -20.85
CA PHE A 365 4.55 -0.94 -19.52
C PHE A 365 4.76 0.07 -18.40
N TRP A 366 4.24 -0.26 -17.22
CA TRP A 366 4.49 0.51 -16.00
C TRP A 366 5.91 0.26 -15.46
N ALA A 367 6.70 1.33 -15.37
CA ALA A 367 7.93 1.40 -14.61
C ALA A 367 7.65 2.05 -13.25
N ASP A 368 7.53 1.23 -12.21
CA ASP A 368 7.35 1.69 -10.83
C ASP A 368 8.66 2.27 -10.26
N SER A 369 8.52 3.21 -9.31
CA SER A 369 9.68 3.78 -8.61
C SER A 369 10.39 2.75 -7.74
N VAL A 370 11.73 2.75 -7.78
CA VAL A 370 12.59 1.93 -6.92
C VAL A 370 12.91 2.60 -5.59
N ALA A 371 12.89 3.94 -5.52
CA ALA A 371 13.18 4.67 -4.29
C ALA A 371 11.92 4.87 -3.41
N ARG A 372 10.75 5.08 -4.03
CA ARG A 372 9.50 5.38 -3.31
C ARG A 372 9.12 4.33 -2.25
N PRO A 373 9.31 3.01 -2.44
CA PRO A 373 9.00 2.04 -1.40
C PRO A 373 9.84 2.23 -0.14
N LEU A 374 11.14 2.53 -0.27
CA LEU A 374 12.02 2.82 0.86
C LEU A 374 11.56 4.10 1.60
N ILE A 375 11.27 5.15 0.83
CA ILE A 375 10.77 6.42 1.36
C ILE A 375 9.50 6.20 2.17
N ALA A 376 8.52 5.50 1.59
CA ALA A 376 7.23 5.26 2.22
C ALA A 376 7.37 4.42 3.50
N ASP A 377 8.18 3.37 3.46
CA ASP A 377 8.44 2.47 4.58
C ASP A 377 9.16 3.15 5.75
N ASN A 378 10.02 4.14 5.46
CA ASN A 378 10.67 4.95 6.49
C ASN A 378 9.71 5.97 7.09
N LEU A 379 9.01 6.74 6.25
CA LEU A 379 8.06 7.78 6.69
C LEU A 379 6.91 7.18 7.50
N ALA A 380 6.39 6.02 7.10
CA ALA A 380 5.35 5.34 7.86
C ALA A 380 5.83 4.78 9.21
N ARG A 381 7.15 4.66 9.43
CA ARG A 381 7.79 4.24 10.69
C ARG A 381 8.39 5.40 11.49
N GLY A 382 8.15 6.66 11.09
CA GLY A 382 8.74 7.83 11.75
C GLY A 382 10.25 7.95 11.59
N ARG A 383 10.84 7.36 10.53
CA ARG A 383 12.28 7.43 10.26
C ARG A 383 12.60 8.46 9.20
N ARG A 384 13.89 8.81 9.08
CA ARG A 384 14.39 9.64 7.98
C ARG A 384 14.07 8.95 6.66
N TRP A 385 13.48 9.67 5.71
CA TRP A 385 12.99 9.10 4.45
C TRP A 385 14.07 8.36 3.64
N TYR A 386 15.33 8.78 3.77
CA TYR A 386 16.48 8.19 3.08
C TYR A 386 17.20 7.09 3.87
N GLU A 387 16.79 6.78 5.10
CA GLU A 387 17.44 5.75 5.92
C GLU A 387 17.47 4.40 5.16
N GLY A 388 18.62 3.73 5.14
CA GLY A 388 18.77 2.46 4.43
C GLY A 388 19.03 2.62 2.92
N PHE A 389 19.28 3.83 2.39
CA PHE A 389 19.50 4.04 0.95
C PHE A 389 20.63 3.18 0.35
N HIS A 390 21.65 2.82 1.14
CA HIS A 390 22.70 1.88 0.70
C HIS A 390 22.16 0.53 0.19
N THR A 391 21.00 0.08 0.69
CA THR A 391 20.37 -1.17 0.23
C THR A 391 19.99 -1.08 -1.25
N LEU A 392 19.45 0.05 -1.71
CA LEU A 392 19.13 0.28 -3.13
C LEU A 392 20.39 0.30 -4.01
N MET A 393 21.52 0.71 -3.44
CA MET A 393 22.81 0.76 -4.15
C MET A 393 23.50 -0.60 -4.29
N THR A 394 23.03 -1.62 -3.55
CA THR A 394 23.56 -3.00 -3.56
C THR A 394 22.58 -4.02 -4.13
N ALA A 395 21.29 -3.79 -4.00
CA ALA A 395 20.25 -4.74 -4.35
C ALA A 395 20.19 -5.01 -5.86
N ARG A 396 19.75 -6.22 -6.19
CA ARG A 396 19.43 -6.65 -7.56
C ARG A 396 17.92 -6.55 -7.78
N GLY A 397 17.52 -6.12 -8.97
CA GLY A 397 16.13 -6.10 -9.41
C GLY A 397 15.65 -7.47 -9.87
N GLY A 398 14.36 -7.55 -10.22
CA GLY A 398 13.72 -8.80 -10.68
C GLY A 398 14.32 -9.39 -11.95
N GLY A 399 14.97 -8.57 -12.79
CA GLY A 399 15.70 -9.00 -13.98
C GLY A 399 17.19 -9.32 -13.76
N GLY A 400 17.63 -9.52 -12.51
CA GLY A 400 19.01 -9.86 -12.15
C GLY A 400 20.02 -8.69 -12.19
N GLY A 401 19.70 -7.61 -12.91
CA GLY A 401 20.50 -6.38 -12.94
C GLY A 401 20.45 -5.57 -11.64
N PRO A 402 21.43 -4.70 -11.35
CA PRO A 402 21.43 -3.85 -10.16
C PRO A 402 20.30 -2.81 -10.12
N LEU A 403 19.64 -2.62 -8.97
CA LEU A 403 18.60 -1.61 -8.79
C LEU A 403 19.10 -0.19 -9.04
N ARG A 404 20.35 0.10 -8.67
CA ARG A 404 20.99 1.42 -8.86
C ARG A 404 20.96 1.94 -10.29
N HIS A 405 20.86 1.08 -11.30
CA HIS A 405 20.74 1.55 -12.68
C HIS A 405 19.40 2.24 -12.93
N ARG A 406 18.33 1.80 -12.24
CA ARG A 406 17.00 2.42 -12.32
C ARG A 406 16.92 3.72 -11.51
N LEU A 407 17.74 3.88 -10.47
CA LEU A 407 17.85 5.16 -9.74
C LEU A 407 18.31 6.32 -10.64
N HIS A 408 19.03 6.03 -11.72
CA HIS A 408 19.41 7.04 -12.71
C HIS A 408 18.18 7.76 -13.28
N ASP A 409 17.11 7.02 -13.54
CA ASP A 409 15.90 7.56 -14.15
C ASP A 409 15.06 8.36 -13.15
N GLU A 410 15.23 8.08 -11.85
CA GLU A 410 14.60 8.78 -10.74
C GLU A 410 15.43 9.96 -10.22
N ARG A 411 16.59 10.23 -10.83
CA ARG A 411 17.53 11.27 -10.39
C ARG A 411 16.87 12.64 -10.23
N GLY A 412 16.05 13.06 -11.20
CA GLY A 412 15.34 14.33 -11.15
C GLY A 412 14.45 14.45 -9.90
N GLY A 413 13.67 13.40 -9.60
CA GLY A 413 12.83 13.36 -8.41
C GLY A 413 13.62 13.30 -7.11
N LEU A 414 14.69 12.49 -7.06
CA LEU A 414 15.58 12.45 -5.89
C LEU A 414 16.26 13.81 -5.66
N ARG A 415 16.62 14.53 -6.73
CA ARG A 415 17.20 15.86 -6.62
C ARG A 415 16.20 16.87 -6.10
N ALA A 416 14.97 16.87 -6.61
CA ALA A 416 13.89 17.72 -6.13
C ALA A 416 13.73 17.55 -4.61
N MET A 417 13.63 16.30 -4.14
CA MET A 417 13.56 15.99 -2.71
C MET A 417 14.79 16.45 -1.92
N THR A 418 16.01 16.33 -2.46
CA THR A 418 17.21 16.78 -1.72
C THR A 418 17.42 18.30 -1.73
N THR A 419 16.74 19.02 -2.60
CA THR A 419 16.87 20.48 -2.73
C THR A 419 15.79 21.20 -1.93
N ASP A 420 14.62 20.57 -1.78
CA ASP A 420 13.52 21.07 -0.99
C ASP A 420 13.89 21.14 0.52
N PRO A 421 13.73 22.32 1.15
CA PRO A 421 14.09 22.52 2.56
C PRO A 421 13.27 21.66 3.54
N ASP A 422 12.08 21.19 3.16
CA ASP A 422 11.22 20.40 4.04
C ASP A 422 11.70 18.97 4.26
N PHE A 423 12.43 18.42 3.29
CA PHE A 423 12.89 17.04 3.29
C PHE A 423 14.15 16.78 4.11
N LEU A 424 14.99 17.80 4.31
CA LEU A 424 16.30 17.67 4.95
C LEU A 424 16.51 18.77 6.00
N THR A 425 17.08 18.40 7.13
CA THR A 425 17.57 19.32 8.16
C THR A 425 18.81 20.08 7.68
N ASP A 426 19.18 21.16 8.36
CA ASP A 426 20.34 21.97 8.00
C ASP A 426 21.64 21.15 7.89
N PRO A 427 22.01 20.29 8.86
CA PRO A 427 23.18 19.41 8.72
C PRO A 427 23.12 18.50 7.49
N GLU A 428 21.94 17.92 7.23
CA GLU A 428 21.73 17.00 6.12
C GLU A 428 21.88 17.73 4.77
N ARG A 429 21.35 18.95 4.66
CA ARG A 429 21.50 19.79 3.45
C ARG A 429 22.96 20.15 3.19
N VAL A 430 23.70 20.54 4.22
CA VAL A 430 25.14 20.84 4.09
C VAL A 430 25.88 19.62 3.57
N LEU A 431 25.57 18.41 4.07
CA LEU A 431 26.25 17.19 3.62
C LEU A 431 25.97 16.91 2.14
N VAL A 432 24.71 16.98 1.72
CA VAL A 432 24.32 16.75 0.32
C VAL A 432 25.01 17.75 -0.60
N ARG A 433 24.97 19.04 -0.27
CA ARG A 433 25.58 20.11 -1.07
C ARG A 433 27.10 19.95 -1.17
N ALA A 434 27.77 19.64 -0.05
CA ALA A 434 29.21 19.37 -0.04
C ALA A 434 29.56 18.15 -0.92
N VAL A 435 28.77 17.08 -0.89
CA VAL A 435 28.97 15.91 -1.75
C VAL A 435 28.72 16.25 -3.23
N HIS A 436 27.68 17.02 -3.56
CA HIS A 436 27.41 17.48 -4.93
C HIS A 436 28.53 18.37 -5.47
N GLU A 437 29.00 19.34 -4.67
CA GLU A 437 30.13 20.21 -5.00
C GLU A 437 31.40 19.39 -5.21
N ALA A 438 31.68 18.43 -4.34
CA ALA A 438 32.85 17.57 -4.45
C ALA A 438 32.82 16.66 -5.69
N ILE A 439 31.66 16.11 -6.02
CA ILE A 439 31.47 15.34 -7.26
C ILE A 439 31.71 16.27 -8.46
N ARG A 440 31.12 17.46 -8.48
CA ARG A 440 31.30 18.43 -9.57
C ARG A 440 32.76 18.78 -9.81
N ASN A 441 33.49 19.13 -8.77
CA ASN A 441 34.91 19.52 -8.86
C ASN A 441 35.78 18.35 -9.35
N ASN A 442 35.54 17.13 -8.86
CA ASN A 442 36.28 15.95 -9.33
C ASN A 442 35.99 15.62 -10.79
N LEU A 443 34.73 15.71 -11.22
CA LEU A 443 34.37 15.48 -12.63
C LEU A 443 34.96 16.55 -13.55
N GLY A 444 34.96 17.82 -13.10
CA GLY A 444 35.61 18.94 -13.79
C GLY A 444 37.11 18.74 -13.93
N ARG A 445 37.80 18.38 -12.85
CA ARG A 445 39.24 18.02 -12.89
C ARG A 445 39.52 16.88 -13.86
N ILE A 446 38.70 15.83 -13.86
CA ILE A 446 38.86 14.72 -14.82
C ILE A 446 38.73 15.24 -16.25
N TYR A 447 37.77 16.13 -16.53
CA TYR A 447 37.60 16.75 -17.85
C TYR A 447 38.79 17.63 -18.25
N ASP A 448 39.30 18.45 -17.33
CA ASP A 448 40.49 19.29 -17.57
C ASP A 448 41.75 18.46 -17.84
N GLU A 449 41.85 17.25 -17.28
CA GLU A 449 42.97 16.34 -17.53
C GLU A 449 42.88 15.62 -18.89
N THR A 450 41.68 15.43 -19.44
CA THR A 450 41.48 14.58 -20.64
C THR A 450 41.08 15.36 -21.89
N ASP A 451 40.15 16.30 -21.76
CA ASP A 451 39.47 16.95 -22.88
C ASP A 451 39.38 18.47 -22.71
N ARG A 452 40.33 19.10 -22.01
CA ARG A 452 40.31 20.56 -21.77
C ARG A 452 40.06 21.34 -23.05
N GLY A 453 38.94 22.08 -23.10
CA GLY A 453 38.54 22.88 -24.26
C GLY A 453 38.02 22.06 -25.46
N ARG A 454 37.69 20.78 -25.28
CA ARG A 454 37.19 19.85 -26.30
C ARG A 454 35.86 19.21 -25.88
N PRO A 455 35.04 18.71 -26.81
CA PRO A 455 33.86 17.93 -26.48
C PRO A 455 34.21 16.68 -25.66
N VAL A 456 33.28 16.23 -24.81
CA VAL A 456 33.48 15.10 -23.91
C VAL A 456 33.70 13.79 -24.68
N SER A 457 34.93 13.28 -24.61
CA SER A 457 35.35 12.04 -25.25
C SER A 457 34.86 10.79 -24.51
N PRO A 458 34.81 9.63 -25.19
CA PRO A 458 34.53 8.35 -24.53
C PRO A 458 35.48 8.02 -23.36
N ALA A 459 36.73 8.46 -23.44
CA ALA A 459 37.72 8.28 -22.37
C ALA A 459 37.30 9.01 -21.09
N THR A 460 36.83 10.25 -21.20
CA THR A 460 36.32 11.06 -20.08
C THR A 460 35.07 10.45 -19.47
N ARG A 461 34.10 10.03 -20.29
CA ARG A 461 32.88 9.34 -19.80
C ARG A 461 33.24 8.07 -19.04
N ASN A 462 34.22 7.31 -19.52
CA ASN A 462 34.72 6.12 -18.84
C ASN A 462 35.39 6.47 -17.49
N ARG A 463 36.21 7.52 -17.43
CA ARG A 463 36.82 7.98 -16.16
C ARG A 463 35.76 8.48 -15.17
N TRP A 464 34.75 9.22 -15.62
CA TRP A 464 33.62 9.63 -14.79
C TRP A 464 32.83 8.45 -14.23
N LYS A 465 32.53 7.44 -15.07
CA LYS A 465 31.86 6.21 -14.64
C LYS A 465 32.68 5.47 -13.59
N ARG A 466 34.00 5.34 -13.80
CA ARG A 466 34.92 4.72 -12.82
C ARG A 466 34.98 5.50 -11.51
N PHE A 467 35.01 6.83 -11.56
CA PHE A 467 34.98 7.68 -10.37
C PHE A 467 33.68 7.46 -9.56
N ARG A 468 32.52 7.57 -10.22
CA ARG A 468 31.21 7.34 -9.58
C ARG A 468 31.12 5.94 -8.97
N GLU A 469 31.59 4.91 -9.68
CA GLU A 469 31.58 3.54 -9.18
C GLU A 469 32.54 3.31 -8.00
N ARG A 470 33.74 3.91 -8.02
CA ARG A 470 34.69 3.85 -6.91
C ARG A 470 34.12 4.53 -5.66
N LEU A 471 33.54 5.71 -5.82
CA LEU A 471 32.89 6.42 -4.72
C LEU A 471 31.74 5.59 -4.14
N ARG A 472 30.88 5.04 -4.99
CA ARG A 472 29.81 4.12 -4.58
C ARG A 472 30.35 2.94 -3.76
N LEU A 473 31.36 2.24 -4.28
CA LEU A 473 31.95 1.08 -3.62
C LEU A 473 32.55 1.44 -2.25
N SER A 474 33.22 2.59 -2.15
CA SER A 474 33.79 3.06 -0.88
C SER A 474 32.72 3.35 0.18
N LEU A 475 31.62 4.00 -0.22
CA LEU A 475 30.52 4.33 0.68
C LEU A 475 29.69 3.11 1.06
N VAL A 476 29.32 2.26 0.09
CA VAL A 476 28.59 1.01 0.36
C VAL A 476 29.41 0.04 1.22
N GLY A 477 30.71 -0.01 0.99
CA GLY A 477 31.64 -0.86 1.75
C GLY A 477 31.90 -0.37 3.18
N ALA A 478 31.50 0.87 3.52
CA ALA A 478 31.70 1.43 4.85
C ALA A 478 30.74 0.77 5.87
N ARG A 479 31.33 0.02 6.80
CA ARG A 479 30.68 -0.67 7.92
C ARG A 479 30.99 -0.03 9.29
N THR A 480 31.90 0.93 9.34
CA THR A 480 32.27 1.66 10.56
C THR A 480 32.31 3.17 10.32
N ALA A 481 32.26 3.96 11.39
CA ALA A 481 32.37 5.40 11.33
C ALA A 481 33.70 5.86 10.67
N ASP A 482 34.82 5.20 10.99
CA ASP A 482 36.12 5.47 10.36
C ASP A 482 36.14 5.24 8.86
N GLN A 483 35.53 4.14 8.40
CA GLN A 483 35.46 3.84 6.97
C GLN A 483 34.58 4.86 6.23
N CYS A 484 33.47 5.28 6.83
CA CYS A 484 32.60 6.31 6.28
C CYS A 484 33.33 7.66 6.21
N ARG A 485 33.99 8.08 7.30
CA ARG A 485 34.82 9.28 7.35
C ARG A 485 35.93 9.22 6.31
N ASN A 486 36.65 8.10 6.19
CA ASN A 486 37.71 7.95 5.20
C ASN A 486 37.18 8.11 3.76
N ALA A 487 36.04 7.51 3.43
CA ALA A 487 35.42 7.65 2.11
C ALA A 487 35.04 9.11 1.81
N LEU A 488 34.45 9.82 2.78
CA LEU A 488 34.06 11.23 2.63
C LEU A 488 35.28 12.17 2.59
N CYS A 489 36.26 11.99 3.48
CA CYS A 489 37.51 12.74 3.48
C CYS A 489 38.29 12.54 2.18
N THR A 490 38.32 11.33 1.64
CA THR A 490 38.93 11.04 0.33
C THR A 490 38.19 11.77 -0.79
N LEU A 491 36.85 11.80 -0.77
CA LEU A 491 36.07 12.56 -1.75
C LEU A 491 36.37 14.06 -1.67
N PHE A 492 36.29 14.62 -0.45
CA PHE A 492 36.46 16.05 -0.21
C PHE A 492 37.89 16.53 -0.45
N GLY A 493 38.90 15.76 0.00
CA GLY A 493 40.31 16.09 -0.21
C GLY A 493 40.71 16.15 -1.68
N ASN A 494 40.12 15.29 -2.53
CA ASN A 494 40.37 15.30 -3.97
C ASN A 494 39.61 16.41 -4.72
N ALA A 495 38.62 17.05 -4.08
CA ALA A 495 37.77 18.06 -4.70
C ALA A 495 38.31 19.50 -4.58
N GLY A 496 39.41 19.70 -3.85
CA GLY A 496 39.95 21.03 -3.58
C GLY A 496 39.12 21.80 -2.54
N THR A 497 38.95 23.10 -2.76
CA THR A 497 38.20 23.97 -1.83
C THR A 497 36.70 23.77 -2.01
N LEU A 498 35.99 23.50 -0.91
CA LEU A 498 34.54 23.30 -0.86
C LEU A 498 33.89 24.39 -0.01
N LYS A 499 33.11 25.27 -0.63
CA LYS A 499 32.50 26.43 0.06
C LYS A 499 31.54 25.98 1.15
N GLU A 500 30.76 24.93 0.87
CA GLU A 500 29.77 24.39 1.81
C GLU A 500 30.42 23.84 3.08
N LEU A 501 31.63 23.26 2.98
CA LEU A 501 32.35 22.76 4.16
C LEU A 501 33.04 23.87 4.95
N GLN A 502 33.52 24.93 4.31
CA GLN A 502 34.17 26.05 5.00
C GLN A 502 33.24 26.69 6.04
N GLY A 503 31.96 26.86 5.70
CA GLY A 503 30.94 27.39 6.61
C GLY A 503 30.18 26.35 7.44
N GLY A 504 30.13 25.09 6.98
CA GLY A 504 29.21 24.08 7.53
C GLY A 504 29.84 22.91 8.29
N TRP A 505 31.18 22.78 8.35
CA TRP A 505 31.81 21.57 8.91
C TRP A 505 31.46 21.29 10.38
N GLN A 506 31.29 22.32 11.21
CA GLN A 506 30.95 22.17 12.63
C GLN A 506 29.60 21.48 12.83
N VAL A 507 28.64 21.81 11.96
CA VAL A 507 27.27 21.27 11.97
C VAL A 507 27.25 19.83 11.43
N LEU A 508 28.20 19.47 10.57
CA LEU A 508 28.33 18.11 10.01
C LEU A 508 28.98 17.11 10.95
N LEU A 509 29.94 17.53 11.78
CA LEU A 509 30.71 16.60 12.61
C LEU A 509 29.87 15.66 13.48
N PRO A 510 28.77 16.10 14.13
CA PRO A 510 27.90 15.21 14.87
C PRO A 510 27.33 14.05 14.03
N MET A 511 27.02 14.29 12.75
CA MET A 511 26.52 13.26 11.83
C MET A 511 27.58 12.21 11.47
N LEU A 512 28.86 12.53 11.59
CA LEU A 512 29.97 11.64 11.22
C LEU A 512 30.53 10.83 12.41
N ARG A 513 29.94 10.98 13.60
CA ARG A 513 30.29 10.25 14.83
C ARG A 513 29.49 8.96 14.97
N ASP A 514 29.78 8.18 16.00
CA ASP A 514 29.46 6.75 16.13
C ASP A 514 28.00 6.36 15.87
N ARG A 515 27.03 7.19 16.25
CA ARG A 515 25.60 6.89 16.01
C ARG A 515 25.04 7.50 14.71
N GLY A 516 25.67 8.54 14.17
CA GLY A 516 25.17 9.28 13.00
C GLY A 516 25.70 8.76 11.65
N TRP A 517 26.86 8.11 11.65
CA TRP A 517 27.54 7.74 10.40
C TRP A 517 26.72 6.86 9.44
N PRO A 518 25.81 5.96 9.88
CA PRO A 518 25.00 5.19 8.93
C PRO A 518 24.07 6.07 8.11
N LEU A 519 23.46 7.08 8.75
CA LEU A 519 22.61 8.07 8.09
C LEU A 519 23.44 8.97 7.17
N ALA A 520 24.63 9.40 7.60
CA ALA A 520 25.53 10.19 6.74
C ALA A 520 25.98 9.39 5.51
N ARG A 521 26.27 8.10 5.64
CA ARG A 521 26.58 7.20 4.51
C ARG A 521 25.40 7.10 3.55
N ASP A 522 24.20 6.83 4.07
CA ASP A 522 23.00 6.69 3.24
C ASP A 522 22.67 8.01 2.52
N LEU A 523 22.84 9.15 3.20
CA LEU A 523 22.67 10.48 2.63
C LEU A 523 23.73 10.82 1.57
N ALA A 524 24.99 10.41 1.76
CA ALA A 524 26.05 10.57 0.75
C ALA A 524 25.79 9.70 -0.49
N LEU A 525 25.25 8.49 -0.31
CA LEU A 525 24.83 7.63 -1.42
C LEU A 525 23.61 8.19 -2.15
N LEU A 526 22.67 8.79 -1.42
CA LEU A 526 21.55 9.54 -2.01
C LEU A 526 22.08 10.73 -2.82
N ALA A 527 23.00 11.52 -2.28
CA ALA A 527 23.60 12.65 -2.98
C ALA A 527 24.32 12.21 -4.26
N LEU A 528 25.01 11.07 -4.24
CA LEU A 528 25.57 10.46 -5.46
C LEU A 528 24.50 10.08 -6.48
N ALA A 529 23.34 9.58 -6.03
CA ALA A 529 22.24 9.19 -6.91
C ALA A 529 21.44 10.39 -7.45
N SER A 530 21.35 11.49 -6.70
CA SER A 530 20.60 12.70 -7.07
C SER A 530 21.43 13.73 -7.86
N TYR A 531 22.75 13.61 -7.87
CA TYR A 531 23.62 14.53 -8.62
C TYR A 531 23.43 14.42 -10.15
N ALA A 532 23.08 15.53 -10.80
CA ALA A 532 23.11 15.69 -12.26
C ALA A 532 24.05 16.84 -12.64
N ARG A 533 24.73 16.74 -13.80
CA ARG A 533 25.39 17.90 -14.41
C ARG A 533 24.33 18.79 -15.09
N PRO A 534 24.55 20.10 -15.26
CA PRO A 534 23.63 20.98 -15.99
C PRO A 534 23.23 20.46 -17.38
N GLU A 535 24.16 19.85 -18.12
CA GLU A 535 23.89 19.22 -19.43
C GLU A 535 23.03 17.95 -19.33
N GLU A 536 23.11 17.21 -18.20
CA GLU A 536 22.30 16.02 -17.92
C GLU A 536 20.91 16.40 -17.33
N GLU A 537 20.67 17.68 -17.01
CA GLU A 537 19.38 18.19 -16.48
C GLU A 537 18.34 18.38 -17.60
N THR A 538 18.78 18.83 -18.78
CA THR A 538 17.90 19.03 -19.94
C THR A 538 17.35 17.71 -20.50
N GLU A 539 18.09 16.61 -20.37
CA GLU A 539 17.65 15.26 -20.80
C GLU A 539 16.77 14.53 -19.77
N ALA A 540 16.81 14.93 -18.49
CA ALA A 540 16.11 14.25 -17.39
C ALA A 540 14.70 14.80 -17.11
N THR A 541 14.34 15.92 -17.74
CA THR A 541 13.01 16.52 -17.67
C THR A 541 12.19 15.91 -18.81
N PRO A 542 11.11 15.16 -18.55
CA PRO A 542 10.15 14.89 -19.61
C PRO A 542 9.62 16.25 -20.05
N VAL A 543 9.71 16.53 -21.35
CA VAL A 543 8.96 17.63 -21.96
C VAL A 543 7.49 17.36 -21.63
N GLU A 544 6.96 18.05 -20.62
CA GLU A 544 5.52 18.21 -20.51
C GLU A 544 5.11 18.88 -21.82
N GLY A 545 4.27 18.20 -22.58
CA GLY A 545 3.69 18.78 -23.78
C GLY A 545 2.98 20.06 -23.37
N GLU A 546 3.55 21.19 -23.74
CA GLU A 546 2.80 22.42 -23.90
C GLU A 546 1.70 22.12 -24.93
N GLY A 547 0.48 21.98 -24.44
CA GLY A 547 -0.73 21.95 -25.23
C GLY A 547 -1.59 23.16 -24.83
N PRO A 548 -2.17 23.89 -25.80
CA PRO A 548 -2.97 25.10 -25.59
C PRO A 548 -4.23 24.90 -24.75
#